data_AF-A0A550GXI3-F1
#
_entry.id   AF-A0A550GXI3-F1
#
_cell.length_a   1.000
_cell.length_b   1.000
_cell.length_c   1.000
_cell.angle_alpha   90.00
_cell.angle_beta   90.00
_cell.angle_gamma   90.00
#
_symmetry.space_group_name_H-M   'P 1'
#
loop_
_entity.id
_entity.type
_entity.pdbx_description
1 polymer ?
#
loop_
_entity_poly.entity_id
_entity_poly.type
_entity_poly.pdbx_seq_one_letter_code
_entity_poly.pdbx_strand_id
1 'polypeptide(L)'
;TGLPVYSLYGDHRKPTGEMLDGIDALVFDIQDCGARFYTYVSTLTYCMGSAAEHGVKMVVLDRPDPINGVDVEGNVLEKGFTSFIGLHPVPIRHGLTMGELASFINKGINCSLEVIPMKGWRREQWFDETGLPWVQPSPNLPSLDSATVFPGTCFFEGINATEGRGTTRPFEYLGAPWVDSKKWVKRLDEADLPGVLFRRCYFTPTFWRYKDVQCSGVQVHVVDRDLFKPVETGLHLLSALKQLHPEFAFNDPTYDKRPHFDLLAGSDKMRQWIMDEKPVDEILGAWGGECERYLVEREKHLLYD
;
A
#
# COMPACT_ATOMS: atom_id res chain seq x y z
N THR A 1 29.97 11.62 2.66
CA THR A 1 29.61 12.84 3.41
C THR A 1 30.25 12.88 4.79
N GLY A 2 30.48 11.74 5.46
CA GLY A 2 31.08 11.74 6.81
C GLY A 2 30.09 12.15 7.92
N LEU A 3 28.83 12.38 7.55
CA LEU A 3 27.74 12.72 8.47
C LEU A 3 27.24 11.45 9.20
N PRO A 4 26.70 11.59 10.43
CA PRO A 4 26.08 10.49 11.13
C PRO A 4 24.88 9.94 10.36
N VAL A 5 24.65 8.63 10.48
CA VAL A 5 23.52 7.93 9.87
C VAL A 5 22.77 7.19 10.97
N TYR A 6 21.49 7.52 11.12
CA TYR A 6 20.60 6.88 12.07
C TYR A 6 19.62 5.97 11.35
N SER A 7 19.38 4.78 11.91
CA SER A 7 18.34 3.88 11.41
C SER A 7 17.01 4.24 12.07
N LEU A 8 16.00 4.56 11.25
CA LEU A 8 14.63 4.78 11.70
C LEU A 8 13.76 3.51 11.56
N TYR A 9 14.36 2.35 11.83
CA TYR A 9 13.71 1.04 11.70
C TYR A 9 14.02 0.14 12.90
N GLY A 10 13.23 -0.91 13.09
CA GLY A 10 13.38 -1.82 14.23
C GLY A 10 12.99 -1.15 15.54
N ASP A 11 13.95 -1.06 16.47
CA ASP A 11 13.76 -0.56 17.84
C ASP A 11 13.56 0.98 17.89
N HIS A 12 14.00 1.69 16.86
CA HIS A 12 13.94 3.15 16.79
C HIS A 12 13.20 3.61 15.54
N ARG A 13 11.87 3.56 15.53
CA ARG A 13 11.06 4.04 14.37
C ARG A 13 10.80 5.54 14.39
N LYS A 14 10.96 6.17 15.56
CA LYS A 14 10.78 7.60 15.78
C LYS A 14 12.13 8.22 16.14
N PRO A 15 12.55 9.33 15.51
CA PRO A 15 13.77 10.03 15.91
C PRO A 15 13.73 10.39 17.40
N THR A 16 14.83 10.16 18.11
CA THR A 16 14.95 10.60 19.51
C THR A 16 15.38 12.07 19.56
N GLY A 17 15.21 12.73 20.71
CA GLY A 17 15.73 14.08 20.91
C GLY A 17 17.24 14.19 20.67
N GLU A 18 18.01 13.18 21.06
CA GLU A 18 19.46 13.12 20.80
C GLU A 18 19.80 13.09 19.30
N MET A 19 18.98 12.39 18.49
CA MET A 19 19.16 12.37 17.03
C MET A 19 18.83 13.72 16.38
N LEU A 20 17.98 14.53 17.03
CA LEU A 20 17.56 15.85 16.58
C LEU A 20 18.39 16.99 17.21
N ASP A 21 19.35 16.68 18.08
CA ASP A 21 20.16 17.70 18.75
C ASP A 21 21.03 18.44 17.73
N GLY A 22 21.02 19.78 17.84
CA GLY A 22 21.79 20.66 16.96
C GLY A 22 21.27 20.84 15.54
N ILE A 23 20.06 20.35 15.19
CA ILE A 23 19.42 20.64 13.90
C ILE A 23 18.18 21.54 14.06
N ASP A 24 18.03 22.52 13.16
CA ASP A 24 16.88 23.41 13.14
C ASP A 24 15.70 22.86 12.31
N ALA A 25 16.00 21.94 11.38
CA ALA A 25 15.03 21.36 10.48
C ALA A 25 15.34 19.91 10.13
N LEU A 26 14.28 19.12 9.96
CA LEU A 26 14.31 17.76 9.43
C LEU A 26 13.69 17.76 8.03
N VAL A 27 14.47 17.36 7.02
CA VAL A 27 14.02 17.31 5.62
C VAL A 27 13.61 15.87 5.27
N PHE A 28 12.42 15.70 4.73
CA PHE A 28 11.91 14.43 4.22
C PHE A 28 11.81 14.48 2.70
N ASP A 29 12.57 13.61 2.04
CA ASP A 29 12.67 13.51 0.59
C ASP A 29 12.72 12.02 0.18
N ILE A 30 11.57 11.37 0.16
CA ILE A 30 11.45 9.93 -0.09
C ILE A 30 10.27 9.66 -1.03
N GLN A 31 10.50 8.84 -2.06
CA GLN A 31 9.45 8.37 -2.96
C GLN A 31 8.62 7.28 -2.28
N ASP A 32 7.31 7.51 -2.16
CA ASP A 32 6.31 6.53 -1.69
C ASP A 32 5.72 5.75 -2.88
N CYS A 33 4.78 4.84 -2.64
CA CYS A 33 4.07 4.06 -3.66
C CYS A 33 2.55 4.28 -3.74
N GLY A 34 1.97 5.20 -2.95
CA GLY A 34 0.55 5.55 -3.03
C GLY A 34 -0.40 4.58 -2.30
N ALA A 35 0.16 3.74 -1.42
CA ALA A 35 -0.58 2.73 -0.67
C ALA A 35 -0.40 2.91 0.84
N ARG A 36 -1.50 2.87 1.60
CA ARG A 36 -1.52 3.13 3.06
C ARG A 36 -0.52 2.30 3.87
N PHE A 37 -0.29 1.05 3.48
CA PHE A 37 0.59 0.13 4.18
C PHE A 37 2.06 0.21 3.75
N TYR A 38 2.42 1.15 2.86
CA TYR A 38 3.80 1.46 2.56
C TYR A 38 4.38 2.39 3.64
N THR A 39 5.33 1.88 4.41
CA THR A 39 5.67 2.45 5.74
C THR A 39 6.45 3.78 5.75
N TYR A 40 6.69 4.40 4.60
CA TYR A 40 7.32 5.72 4.55
C TYR A 40 6.37 6.83 5.03
N VAL A 41 5.05 6.70 4.83
CA VAL A 41 4.06 7.57 5.51
C VAL A 41 4.12 7.45 7.03
N SER A 42 4.34 6.25 7.55
CA SER A 42 4.49 6.04 8.99
C SER A 42 5.78 6.64 9.53
N THR A 43 6.87 6.55 8.76
CA THR A 43 8.13 7.20 9.09
C THR A 43 7.98 8.73 9.11
N LEU A 44 7.34 9.31 8.09
CA LEU A 44 6.99 10.73 8.05
C LEU A 44 6.21 11.14 9.29
N THR A 45 5.19 10.37 9.67
CA THR A 45 4.36 10.63 10.87
C THR A 45 5.19 10.70 12.14
N TYR A 46 6.12 9.76 12.33
CA TYR A 46 6.98 9.73 13.51
C TYR A 46 8.02 10.86 13.50
N CYS A 47 8.57 11.19 12.33
CA CYS A 47 9.43 12.34 12.16
C CYS A 47 8.71 13.65 12.52
N MET A 48 7.49 13.85 12.00
CA MET A 48 6.65 15.01 12.33
C MET A 48 6.34 15.09 13.82
N GLY A 49 5.98 13.96 14.44
CA GLY A 49 5.70 13.91 15.88
C GLY A 49 6.92 14.26 16.73
N SER A 50 8.10 13.73 16.38
CA SER A 50 9.34 14.06 17.10
C SER A 50 9.77 15.51 16.87
N ALA A 51 9.60 16.02 15.64
CA ALA A 51 9.88 17.41 15.31
C ALA A 51 8.99 18.38 16.12
N ALA A 52 7.69 18.09 16.26
CA ALA A 52 6.78 18.85 17.11
C ALA A 52 7.23 18.87 18.59
N GLU A 53 7.64 17.71 19.12
CA GLU A 53 8.06 17.58 20.52
C GLU A 53 9.34 18.34 20.86
N HIS A 54 10.25 18.47 19.89
CA HIS A 54 11.58 19.06 20.09
C HIS A 54 11.73 20.46 19.45
N GLY A 55 10.66 21.03 18.91
CA GLY A 55 10.69 22.36 18.30
C GLY A 55 11.49 22.44 17.00
N VAL A 56 11.67 21.32 16.31
CA VAL A 56 12.37 21.24 15.02
C VAL A 56 11.37 21.46 13.89
N LYS A 57 11.77 22.20 12.86
CA LYS A 57 10.93 22.39 11.67
C LYS A 57 10.88 21.12 10.82
N MET A 58 9.71 20.69 10.41
CA MET A 58 9.54 19.63 9.42
C MET A 58 9.47 20.23 8.02
N VAL A 59 10.35 19.79 7.12
CA VAL A 59 10.32 20.18 5.70
C VAL A 59 10.07 18.94 4.85
N VAL A 60 9.04 18.95 4.01
CA VAL A 60 8.75 17.86 3.07
C VAL A 60 9.04 18.34 1.66
N LEU A 61 9.99 17.70 0.98
CA LEU A 61 10.22 17.87 -0.45
C LEU A 61 9.24 16.95 -1.16
N ASP A 62 8.19 17.53 -1.72
CA ASP A 62 7.08 16.73 -2.21
C ASP A 62 7.44 15.95 -3.49
N ARG A 63 6.76 14.83 -3.70
CA ARG A 63 7.01 13.90 -4.81
C ARG A 63 5.70 13.37 -5.40
N PRO A 64 5.71 12.93 -6.67
CA PRO A 64 4.52 12.36 -7.32
C PRO A 64 3.98 11.16 -6.55
N ASP A 65 2.66 11.07 -6.40
CA ASP A 65 2.02 9.79 -6.12
C ASP A 65 2.15 8.94 -7.40
N PRO A 66 2.86 7.79 -7.36
CA PRO A 66 3.24 7.11 -8.59
C PRO A 66 2.07 6.43 -9.29
N ILE A 67 0.99 6.16 -8.54
CA ILE A 67 -0.26 5.57 -9.05
C ILE A 67 -1.36 6.62 -9.13
N ASN A 68 -0.98 7.86 -9.47
CA ASN A 68 -1.81 9.06 -9.61
C ASN A 68 -2.42 9.59 -8.31
N GLY A 69 -2.86 10.85 -8.34
CA GLY A 69 -3.56 11.55 -7.25
C GLY A 69 -5.08 11.55 -7.37
N VAL A 70 -5.66 11.00 -8.43
CA VAL A 70 -7.12 11.09 -8.65
C VAL A 70 -7.82 9.96 -7.91
N ASP A 71 -7.41 8.73 -8.19
CA ASP A 71 -8.12 7.52 -7.80
C ASP A 71 -7.99 7.24 -6.31
N VAL A 72 -9.09 6.77 -5.73
CA VAL A 72 -9.19 6.38 -4.32
C VAL A 72 -9.92 5.06 -4.24
N GLU A 73 -9.32 4.10 -3.53
CA GLU A 73 -9.88 2.76 -3.40
C GLU A 73 -9.64 2.16 -2.01
N GLY A 74 -10.58 1.30 -1.61
CA GLY A 74 -10.49 0.54 -0.37
C GLY A 74 -11.10 1.25 0.83
N ASN A 75 -11.25 0.48 1.90
CA ASN A 75 -11.82 1.00 3.13
C ASN A 75 -10.89 1.99 3.85
N VAL A 76 -11.50 2.87 4.63
CA VAL A 76 -10.77 3.75 5.57
C VAL A 76 -10.32 2.93 6.78
N LEU A 77 -9.13 3.23 7.31
CA LEU A 77 -8.60 2.55 8.49
C LEU A 77 -9.48 2.80 9.73
N GLU A 78 -9.92 1.73 10.38
CA GLU A 78 -10.74 1.78 11.58
C GLU A 78 -9.91 1.97 12.86
N LYS A 79 -10.50 2.67 13.83
CA LYS A 79 -9.92 2.81 15.16
C LYS A 79 -9.73 1.43 15.79
N GLY A 80 -8.52 1.18 16.30
CA GLY A 80 -8.14 -0.13 16.87
C GLY A 80 -7.33 -1.00 15.92
N PHE A 81 -7.25 -0.65 14.62
CA PHE A 81 -6.39 -1.30 13.63
C PHE A 81 -5.14 -0.48 13.28
N THR A 82 -4.93 0.64 13.97
CA THR A 82 -3.71 1.45 13.87
C THR A 82 -2.47 0.61 14.17
N SER A 83 -1.47 0.67 13.29
CA SER A 83 -0.18 0.01 13.41
C SER A 83 0.87 0.70 12.53
N PHE A 84 2.11 0.21 12.52
CA PHE A 84 3.15 0.82 11.67
C PHE A 84 2.88 0.71 10.17
N ILE A 85 1.96 -0.16 9.73
CA ILE A 85 1.51 -0.29 8.34
C ILE A 85 0.15 0.41 8.10
N GLY A 86 -0.25 1.31 8.99
CA GLY A 86 -1.48 2.08 8.86
C GLY A 86 -1.71 2.93 10.10
N LEU A 87 -1.35 4.21 10.03
CA LEU A 87 -1.47 5.12 11.18
C LEU A 87 -2.68 6.06 11.09
N HIS A 88 -3.17 6.31 9.89
CA HIS A 88 -4.12 7.39 9.60
C HIS A 88 -5.40 6.87 8.95
N PRO A 89 -6.54 7.53 9.18
CA PRO A 89 -7.83 7.18 8.59
C PRO A 89 -7.87 7.61 7.11
N VAL A 90 -7.04 6.96 6.29
CA VAL A 90 -7.04 7.09 4.84
C VAL A 90 -7.43 5.74 4.18
N PRO A 91 -7.98 5.76 2.96
CA PRO A 91 -8.21 4.57 2.15
C PRO A 91 -6.92 3.82 1.84
N ILE A 92 -7.04 2.61 1.29
CA ILE A 92 -5.89 1.76 0.94
C ILE A 92 -5.06 2.41 -0.17
N ARG A 93 -5.71 2.85 -1.26
CA ARG A 93 -5.16 3.77 -2.26
C ARG A 93 -5.72 5.15 -1.95
N HIS A 94 -4.88 6.05 -1.46
CA HIS A 94 -5.33 7.31 -0.87
C HIS A 94 -5.35 8.49 -1.86
N GLY A 95 -4.60 8.40 -2.96
CA GLY A 95 -4.50 9.46 -3.98
C GLY A 95 -4.03 10.79 -3.37
N LEU A 96 -2.89 10.77 -2.69
CA LEU A 96 -2.31 11.93 -2.04
C LEU A 96 -0.79 11.83 -2.16
N THR A 97 -0.15 12.93 -2.53
CA THR A 97 1.31 13.05 -2.45
C THR A 97 1.78 13.03 -0.99
N MET A 98 3.08 12.85 -0.76
CA MET A 98 3.64 12.85 0.60
C MET A 98 3.50 14.21 1.29
N GLY A 99 3.55 15.32 0.54
CA GLY A 99 3.30 16.67 1.03
C GLY A 99 1.84 16.89 1.45
N GLU A 100 0.90 16.43 0.62
CA GLU A 100 -0.53 16.49 0.96
C GLU A 100 -0.86 15.57 2.16
N LEU A 101 -0.27 14.37 2.22
CA LEU A 101 -0.34 13.49 3.40
C LEU A 101 0.23 14.16 4.65
N ALA A 102 1.39 14.82 4.56
CA ALA A 102 1.96 15.58 5.68
C ALA A 102 0.96 16.63 6.19
N SER A 103 0.34 17.39 5.27
CA SER A 103 -0.70 18.35 5.61
C SER A 103 -1.92 17.70 6.29
N PHE A 104 -2.38 16.55 5.78
CA PHE A 104 -3.48 15.76 6.36
C PHE A 104 -3.17 15.32 7.79
N ILE A 105 -1.97 14.76 8.00
CA ILE A 105 -1.49 14.23 9.27
C ILE A 105 -1.28 15.35 10.30
N ASN A 106 -0.82 16.53 9.84
CA ASN A 106 -0.44 17.60 10.74
C ASN A 106 -1.60 18.17 11.58
N LYS A 107 -2.86 17.93 11.16
CA LYS A 107 -4.05 18.27 11.97
C LYS A 107 -4.03 17.66 13.37
N GLY A 108 -3.41 16.49 13.53
CA GLY A 108 -3.27 15.79 14.81
C GLY A 108 -1.93 16.01 15.51
N ILE A 109 -0.89 16.46 14.79
CA ILE A 109 0.48 16.59 15.31
C ILE A 109 0.83 18.03 15.67
N ASN A 110 0.36 19.00 14.88
CA ASN A 110 0.68 20.42 15.02
C ASN A 110 2.20 20.73 15.00
N CYS A 111 2.98 20.03 14.17
CA CYS A 111 4.38 20.37 13.94
C CYS A 111 4.50 21.64 13.07
N SER A 112 5.63 22.34 13.17
CA SER A 112 5.99 23.42 12.24
C SER A 112 6.34 22.81 10.89
N LEU A 113 5.33 22.67 10.02
CA LEU A 113 5.43 22.00 8.72
C LEU A 113 5.62 23.03 7.61
N GLU A 114 6.61 22.79 6.75
CA GLU A 114 6.74 23.39 5.43
C GLU A 114 6.73 22.28 4.38
N VAL A 115 5.83 22.39 3.41
CA VAL A 115 5.82 21.52 2.23
C VAL A 115 6.37 22.35 1.07
N ILE A 116 7.36 21.79 0.37
CA ILE A 116 7.89 22.37 -0.87
C ILE A 116 7.17 21.66 -2.03
N PRO A 117 6.16 22.32 -2.65
CA PRO A 117 5.36 21.68 -3.69
C PRO A 117 6.17 21.50 -4.97
N MET A 118 5.81 20.46 -5.72
CA MET A 118 6.29 20.24 -7.07
C MET A 118 5.79 21.34 -8.02
N LYS A 119 6.45 21.45 -9.18
CA LYS A 119 5.97 22.27 -10.30
C LYS A 119 5.63 21.38 -11.47
N GLY A 120 4.43 21.54 -12.02
CA GLY A 120 4.01 20.89 -13.25
C GLY A 120 3.45 19.47 -13.11
N TRP A 121 3.54 18.85 -11.92
CA TRP A 121 2.79 17.62 -11.64
C TRP A 121 1.29 17.93 -11.56
N ARG A 122 0.49 17.08 -12.19
CA ARG A 122 -0.98 17.10 -12.14
C ARG A 122 -1.47 15.79 -11.55
N ARG A 123 -2.63 15.82 -10.90
CA ARG A 123 -3.15 14.65 -10.18
C ARG A 123 -3.38 13.44 -11.07
N GLU A 124 -3.77 13.65 -12.33
CA GLU A 124 -3.98 12.57 -13.29
C GLU A 124 -2.68 11.87 -13.70
N GLN A 125 -1.52 12.49 -13.50
CA GLN A 125 -0.25 11.94 -13.98
C GLN A 125 0.20 10.73 -13.17
N TRP A 126 0.50 9.66 -13.89
CA TRP A 126 1.26 8.52 -13.43
C TRP A 126 2.77 8.84 -13.37
N PHE A 127 3.53 8.05 -12.62
CA PHE A 127 4.95 8.32 -12.42
C PHE A 127 5.75 8.41 -13.73
N ASP A 128 5.49 7.53 -14.69
CA ASP A 128 6.19 7.48 -15.97
C ASP A 128 5.91 8.71 -16.86
N GLU A 129 4.76 9.36 -16.67
CA GLU A 129 4.38 10.60 -17.37
C GLU A 129 5.11 11.83 -16.84
N THR A 130 5.77 11.72 -15.68
CA THR A 130 6.62 12.78 -15.13
C THR A 130 7.96 12.92 -15.87
N GLY A 131 8.37 11.87 -16.60
CA GLY A 131 9.70 11.76 -17.22
C GLY A 131 10.84 11.51 -16.22
N LEU A 132 10.56 11.32 -14.93
CA LEU A 132 11.55 11.00 -13.92
C LEU A 132 11.95 9.51 -13.99
N PRO A 133 13.22 9.18 -13.69
CA PRO A 133 13.63 7.79 -13.59
C PRO A 133 13.00 7.12 -12.36
N TRP A 134 12.40 5.95 -12.55
CA TRP A 134 11.94 5.12 -11.42
C TRP A 134 13.14 4.53 -10.69
N VAL A 135 13.37 5.00 -9.46
CA VAL A 135 14.29 4.39 -8.52
C VAL A 135 13.45 3.57 -7.55
N GLN A 136 13.59 2.25 -7.61
CA GLN A 136 12.78 1.34 -6.80
C GLN A 136 12.80 1.75 -5.31
N PRO A 137 11.64 2.07 -4.70
CA PRO A 137 11.61 2.54 -3.32
C PRO A 137 11.83 1.38 -2.33
N SER A 138 11.69 0.13 -2.76
CA SER A 138 12.13 -1.05 -2.02
C SER A 138 12.53 -2.18 -2.96
N PRO A 139 13.31 -3.18 -2.48
CA PRO A 139 13.78 -4.29 -3.33
C PRO A 139 12.66 -5.10 -4.00
N ASN A 140 11.47 -5.15 -3.41
CA ASN A 140 10.32 -5.89 -3.97
C ASN A 140 9.27 -4.97 -4.61
N LEU A 141 9.57 -3.69 -4.78
CA LEU A 141 8.79 -2.78 -5.62
C LEU A 141 9.66 -2.26 -6.79
N PRO A 142 10.17 -3.16 -7.66
CA PRO A 142 11.20 -2.83 -8.65
C PRO A 142 10.70 -1.94 -9.78
N SER A 143 9.40 -1.94 -10.08
CA SER A 143 8.82 -1.25 -11.23
C SER A 143 7.50 -0.54 -10.87
N LEU A 144 7.09 0.36 -11.76
CA LEU A 144 5.76 0.96 -11.72
C LEU A 144 4.67 -0.12 -11.83
N ASP A 145 4.87 -1.18 -12.63
CA ASP A 145 3.93 -2.32 -12.70
C ASP A 145 3.66 -2.92 -11.31
N SER A 146 4.72 -3.13 -10.51
CA SER A 146 4.58 -3.63 -9.14
C SER A 146 3.83 -2.62 -8.27
N ALA A 147 4.11 -1.32 -8.40
CA ALA A 147 3.41 -0.26 -7.66
C ALA A 147 1.91 -0.21 -8.00
N THR A 148 1.56 -0.38 -9.28
CA THR A 148 0.17 -0.35 -9.76
C THR A 148 -0.69 -1.45 -9.13
N VAL A 149 -0.17 -2.68 -9.00
CA VAL A 149 -0.93 -3.81 -8.43
C VAL A 149 -0.80 -3.91 -6.91
N PHE A 150 0.19 -3.26 -6.31
CA PHE A 150 0.53 -3.37 -4.88
C PHE A 150 -0.66 -3.11 -3.92
N PRO A 151 -1.54 -2.10 -4.14
CA PRO A 151 -2.63 -1.81 -3.21
C PRO A 151 -3.60 -2.99 -2.98
N GLY A 152 -3.81 -3.86 -3.98
CA GLY A 152 -4.66 -5.04 -3.84
C GLY A 152 -3.93 -6.35 -3.62
N THR A 153 -2.69 -6.46 -4.12
CA THR A 153 -1.94 -7.72 -4.08
C THR A 153 -1.10 -7.88 -2.81
N CYS A 154 -0.79 -6.78 -2.12
CA CYS A 154 -0.08 -6.84 -0.83
C CYS A 154 -0.87 -7.58 0.27
N PHE A 155 -2.20 -7.70 0.15
CA PHE A 155 -3.01 -8.53 1.04
C PHE A 155 -2.55 -10.00 1.10
N PHE A 156 -1.85 -10.47 0.07
CA PHE A 156 -1.28 -11.82 0.05
C PHE A 156 -0.24 -12.02 1.16
N GLU A 157 0.37 -10.97 1.72
CA GLU A 157 1.19 -11.04 2.95
C GLU A 157 0.41 -11.57 4.16
N GLY A 158 -0.91 -11.38 4.18
CA GLY A 158 -1.78 -11.80 5.28
C GLY A 158 -2.34 -13.22 5.20
N ILE A 159 -2.04 -13.98 4.14
CA ILE A 159 -2.57 -15.33 3.92
C ILE A 159 -1.47 -16.36 3.62
N ASN A 160 -1.83 -17.64 3.61
CA ASN A 160 -0.93 -18.75 3.31
C ASN A 160 -0.69 -18.96 1.80
N ALA A 161 -0.59 -17.86 1.03
CA ALA A 161 -0.14 -17.84 -0.36
C ALA A 161 1.07 -16.89 -0.48
N THR A 162 1.74 -16.88 -1.62
CA THR A 162 2.80 -15.90 -1.91
C THR A 162 2.31 -14.83 -2.88
N GLU A 163 2.79 -13.62 -2.61
CA GLU A 163 2.77 -12.39 -3.39
C GLU A 163 3.94 -12.31 -4.38
N GLY A 164 4.66 -13.41 -4.66
CA GLY A 164 5.67 -13.46 -5.71
C GLY A 164 7.04 -12.87 -5.33
N ARG A 165 7.25 -12.46 -4.07
CA ARG A 165 8.60 -12.20 -3.55
C ARG A 165 9.47 -13.44 -3.73
N GLY A 166 10.75 -13.26 -4.06
CA GLY A 166 11.61 -14.36 -4.49
C GLY A 166 11.61 -14.62 -6.00
N THR A 167 10.82 -13.88 -6.76
CA THR A 167 10.80 -13.92 -8.24
C THR A 167 11.20 -12.58 -8.84
N THR A 168 11.21 -12.48 -10.17
CA THR A 168 11.45 -11.22 -10.90
C THR A 168 10.20 -10.35 -11.05
N ARG A 169 9.06 -10.78 -10.48
CA ARG A 169 7.73 -10.15 -10.65
C ARG A 169 6.97 -10.13 -9.31
N PRO A 170 7.53 -9.53 -8.25
CA PRO A 170 6.85 -9.40 -6.97
C PRO A 170 5.55 -8.61 -7.14
N PHE A 171 4.53 -8.99 -6.38
CA PHE A 171 3.15 -8.48 -6.38
C PHE A 171 2.35 -8.75 -7.66
N GLU A 172 3.01 -8.90 -8.81
CA GLU A 172 2.38 -9.34 -10.05
C GLU A 172 2.09 -10.85 -10.03
N TYR A 173 2.98 -11.67 -9.44
CA TYR A 173 2.82 -13.13 -9.32
C TYR A 173 2.19 -13.52 -7.99
N LEU A 174 1.08 -14.25 -8.05
CA LEU A 174 0.34 -14.70 -6.87
C LEU A 174 0.12 -16.21 -6.94
N GLY A 175 0.34 -16.94 -5.86
CA GLY A 175 0.08 -18.39 -5.87
C GLY A 175 0.59 -19.15 -4.68
N ALA A 176 0.49 -20.48 -4.75
CA ALA A 176 1.03 -21.40 -3.76
C ALA A 176 1.17 -22.81 -4.39
N PRO A 177 1.85 -23.77 -3.74
CA PRO A 177 1.97 -25.14 -4.25
C PRO A 177 0.62 -25.86 -4.38
N TRP A 178 -0.37 -25.46 -3.58
CA TRP A 178 -1.72 -26.06 -3.54
C TRP A 178 -2.73 -25.42 -4.53
N VAL A 179 -2.32 -24.40 -5.27
CA VAL A 179 -3.25 -23.64 -6.15
C VAL A 179 -3.49 -24.32 -7.49
N ASP A 180 -4.77 -24.54 -7.82
CA ASP A 180 -5.24 -24.85 -9.17
C ASP A 180 -5.43 -23.55 -9.97
N SER A 181 -4.34 -23.10 -10.59
CA SER A 181 -4.32 -21.86 -11.39
C SER A 181 -5.32 -21.88 -12.56
N LYS A 182 -5.69 -23.07 -13.06
CA LYS A 182 -6.65 -23.18 -14.17
C LYS A 182 -8.05 -22.78 -13.71
N LYS A 183 -8.48 -23.30 -12.56
CA LYS A 183 -9.78 -22.91 -11.97
C LYS A 183 -9.77 -21.46 -11.53
N TRP A 184 -8.67 -21.01 -10.93
CA TRP A 184 -8.59 -19.65 -10.42
C TRP A 184 -8.67 -18.61 -11.53
N VAL A 185 -7.85 -18.73 -12.58
CA VAL A 185 -7.91 -17.81 -13.73
C VAL A 185 -9.28 -17.85 -14.41
N LYS A 186 -9.86 -19.04 -14.61
CA LYS A 186 -11.21 -19.14 -15.19
C LYS A 186 -12.25 -18.34 -14.38
N ARG A 187 -12.21 -18.44 -13.04
CA ARG A 187 -13.13 -17.68 -12.18
C ARG A 187 -12.89 -16.17 -12.25
N LEU A 188 -11.64 -15.74 -12.40
CA LEU A 188 -11.29 -14.33 -12.52
C LEU A 188 -11.72 -13.76 -13.88
N ASP A 189 -11.57 -14.54 -14.96
CA ASP A 189 -12.06 -14.15 -16.29
C ASP A 189 -13.60 -13.99 -16.31
N GLU A 190 -14.33 -14.81 -15.54
CA GLU A 190 -15.79 -14.69 -15.37
C GLU A 190 -16.23 -13.42 -14.62
N ALA A 191 -15.32 -12.75 -13.90
CA ALA A 191 -15.62 -11.49 -13.18
C ALA A 191 -15.53 -10.25 -14.08
N ASP A 192 -15.00 -10.37 -15.31
CA ASP A 192 -14.93 -9.29 -16.32
C ASP A 192 -14.37 -7.96 -15.78
N LEU A 193 -13.26 -8.05 -15.03
CA LEU A 193 -12.68 -6.89 -14.36
C LEU A 193 -12.03 -5.92 -15.35
N PRO A 194 -12.23 -4.61 -15.17
CA PRO A 194 -11.73 -3.61 -16.10
C PRO A 194 -10.21 -3.49 -16.05
N GLY A 195 -9.59 -3.35 -17.23
CA GLY A 195 -8.17 -3.00 -17.38
C GLY A 195 -7.16 -4.09 -16.99
N VAL A 196 -7.59 -5.32 -16.74
CA VAL A 196 -6.73 -6.42 -16.28
C VAL A 196 -6.96 -7.72 -17.03
N LEU A 197 -5.89 -8.47 -17.27
CA LEU A 197 -5.91 -9.86 -17.72
C LEU A 197 -5.21 -10.75 -16.69
N PHE A 198 -5.72 -11.97 -16.53
CA PHE A 198 -5.14 -12.96 -15.62
C PHE A 198 -4.47 -14.08 -16.42
N ARG A 199 -3.17 -14.27 -16.22
CA ARG A 199 -2.41 -15.32 -16.90
C ARG A 199 -1.99 -16.38 -15.91
N ARG A 200 -2.27 -17.65 -16.22
CA ARG A 200 -1.72 -18.78 -15.43
C ARG A 200 -0.20 -18.74 -15.46
N CYS A 201 0.43 -18.92 -14.30
CA CYS A 201 1.89 -19.00 -14.20
C CYS A 201 2.32 -20.12 -13.24
N TYR A 202 3.57 -20.55 -13.44
CA TYR A 202 4.28 -21.47 -12.55
C TYR A 202 5.63 -20.82 -12.24
N PHE A 203 5.99 -20.75 -10.96
CA PHE A 203 7.20 -20.05 -10.54
C PHE A 203 7.75 -20.68 -9.26
N THR A 204 9.05 -20.55 -9.04
CA THR A 204 9.72 -21.05 -7.82
C THR A 204 10.43 -19.87 -7.16
N PRO A 205 9.92 -19.37 -6.01
CA PRO A 205 10.59 -18.31 -5.25
C PRO A 205 12.00 -18.73 -4.82
N THR A 206 12.94 -17.80 -4.88
CA THR A 206 14.35 -18.00 -4.46
C THR A 206 14.61 -17.60 -3.01
N PHE A 207 13.67 -16.89 -2.38
CA PHE A 207 13.66 -16.54 -0.97
C PHE A 207 12.21 -16.35 -0.51
N TRP A 208 12.01 -16.04 0.78
CA TRP A 208 10.68 -15.81 1.38
C TRP A 208 9.79 -17.06 1.38
N ARG A 209 8.49 -16.87 1.20
CA ARG A 209 7.48 -17.93 1.22
C ARG A 209 7.65 -18.87 0.03
N TYR A 210 7.52 -20.17 0.30
CA TYR A 210 7.70 -21.24 -0.69
C TYR A 210 9.05 -21.21 -1.40
N LYS A 211 10.10 -20.73 -0.72
CA LYS A 211 11.48 -20.81 -1.21
C LYS A 211 11.78 -22.24 -1.70
N ASP A 212 12.31 -22.33 -2.92
CA ASP A 212 12.71 -23.58 -3.59
C ASP A 212 11.56 -24.58 -3.81
N VAL A 213 10.30 -24.14 -3.66
CA VAL A 213 9.09 -24.94 -3.94
C VAL A 213 8.34 -24.35 -5.13
N GLN A 214 8.00 -25.18 -6.12
CA GLN A 214 7.23 -24.73 -7.27
C GLN A 214 5.81 -24.34 -6.85
N CYS A 215 5.42 -23.11 -7.12
CA CYS A 215 4.08 -22.59 -7.00
C CYS A 215 3.35 -22.65 -8.35
N SER A 216 2.06 -22.93 -8.30
CA SER A 216 1.11 -22.67 -9.37
C SER A 216 0.32 -21.42 -9.00
N GLY A 217 -0.04 -20.59 -9.97
CA GLY A 217 -0.62 -19.29 -9.65
C GLY A 217 -1.12 -18.49 -10.84
N VAL A 218 -1.29 -17.20 -10.59
CA VAL A 218 -1.74 -16.20 -11.55
C VAL A 218 -0.72 -15.06 -11.61
N GLN A 219 -0.49 -14.53 -12.81
CA GLN A 219 0.08 -13.21 -13.02
C GLN A 219 -1.05 -12.22 -13.32
N VAL A 220 -1.05 -11.10 -12.61
CA VAL A 220 -1.90 -9.94 -12.89
C VAL A 220 -1.24 -9.11 -13.98
N HIS A 221 -1.87 -9.00 -15.15
CA HIS A 221 -1.43 -8.15 -16.25
C HIS A 221 -2.34 -6.93 -16.36
N VAL A 222 -1.85 -5.75 -15.97
CA VAL A 222 -2.57 -4.50 -16.22
C VAL A 222 -2.41 -4.16 -17.71
N VAL A 223 -3.52 -4.10 -18.43
CA VAL A 223 -3.57 -3.79 -19.87
C VAL A 223 -4.13 -2.39 -20.15
N ASP A 224 -4.88 -1.84 -19.21
CA ASP A 224 -5.33 -0.46 -19.20
C ASP A 224 -5.34 0.02 -17.75
N ARG A 225 -4.37 0.88 -17.40
CA ARG A 225 -4.17 1.33 -16.02
C ARG A 225 -5.20 2.34 -15.55
N ASP A 226 -5.84 3.07 -16.46
CA ASP A 226 -6.81 4.11 -16.12
C ASP A 226 -8.19 3.49 -15.84
N LEU A 227 -8.41 2.25 -16.30
CA LEU A 227 -9.59 1.44 -15.96
C LEU A 227 -9.32 0.48 -14.79
N PHE A 228 -8.06 0.18 -14.50
CA PHE A 228 -7.68 -0.83 -13.52
C PHE A 228 -7.93 -0.35 -12.08
N LYS A 229 -8.58 -1.23 -11.31
CA LYS A 229 -8.86 -1.01 -9.89
C LYS A 229 -8.12 -2.04 -9.03
N PRO A 230 -6.90 -1.72 -8.53
CA PRO A 230 -6.09 -2.67 -7.77
C PRO A 230 -6.80 -3.26 -6.57
N VAL A 231 -7.53 -2.48 -5.76
CA VAL A 231 -8.11 -3.00 -4.50
C VAL A 231 -9.28 -3.92 -4.79
N GLU A 232 -10.15 -3.54 -5.73
CA GLU A 232 -11.24 -4.40 -6.23
C GLU A 232 -10.68 -5.70 -6.81
N THR A 233 -9.64 -5.61 -7.64
CA THR A 233 -8.97 -6.79 -8.21
C THR A 233 -8.39 -7.70 -7.11
N GLY A 234 -7.77 -7.12 -6.08
CA GLY A 234 -7.28 -7.84 -4.90
C GLY A 234 -8.37 -8.63 -4.18
N LEU A 235 -9.56 -8.04 -4.02
CA LEU A 235 -10.71 -8.71 -3.42
C LEU A 235 -11.21 -9.88 -4.26
N HIS A 236 -11.34 -9.72 -5.59
CA HIS A 236 -11.72 -10.81 -6.48
C HIS A 236 -10.69 -11.95 -6.46
N LEU A 237 -9.39 -11.61 -6.45
CA LEU A 237 -8.30 -12.58 -6.30
C LEU A 237 -8.46 -13.40 -5.02
N LEU A 238 -8.62 -12.75 -3.87
CA LEU A 238 -8.74 -13.40 -2.56
C LEU A 238 -10.03 -14.22 -2.44
N SER A 239 -11.17 -13.66 -2.81
CA SER A 239 -12.47 -14.32 -2.73
C SER A 239 -12.52 -15.56 -3.62
N ALA A 240 -12.03 -15.47 -4.87
CA ALA A 240 -11.95 -16.63 -5.75
C ALA A 240 -10.97 -17.68 -5.22
N LEU A 241 -9.83 -17.27 -4.66
CA LEU A 241 -8.86 -18.19 -4.08
C LEU A 241 -9.46 -18.98 -2.92
N LYS A 242 -10.14 -18.29 -1.98
CA LYS A 242 -10.83 -18.87 -0.82
C LYS A 242 -11.96 -19.83 -1.20
N GLN A 243 -12.75 -19.49 -2.22
CA GLN A 243 -13.87 -20.32 -2.66
C GLN A 243 -13.42 -21.60 -3.38
N LEU A 244 -12.29 -21.53 -4.11
CA LEU A 244 -11.83 -22.63 -4.95
C LEU A 244 -10.90 -23.62 -4.25
N HIS A 245 -10.24 -23.21 -3.15
CA HIS A 245 -9.18 -23.99 -2.51
C HIS A 245 -9.44 -24.14 -1.00
N PRO A 246 -9.71 -25.36 -0.52
CA PRO A 246 -9.93 -25.61 0.91
C PRO A 246 -8.67 -25.37 1.76
N GLU A 247 -7.47 -25.33 1.15
CA GLU A 247 -6.21 -25.04 1.82
C GLU A 247 -6.07 -23.57 2.21
N PHE A 248 -6.87 -22.67 1.66
CA PHE A 248 -6.79 -21.23 1.95
C PHE A 248 -6.90 -20.96 3.46
N ALA A 249 -5.98 -20.18 3.99
CA ALA A 249 -5.99 -19.72 5.37
C ALA A 249 -5.37 -18.33 5.50
N PHE A 250 -5.89 -17.55 6.45
CA PHE A 250 -5.20 -16.36 6.94
C PHE A 250 -4.02 -16.78 7.80
N ASN A 251 -2.91 -16.04 7.72
CA ASN A 251 -1.73 -16.30 8.54
C ASN A 251 -2.02 -16.01 10.01
N ASP A 252 -1.29 -16.70 10.89
CA ASP A 252 -1.33 -16.43 12.32
C ASP A 252 -0.91 -14.97 12.63
N PRO A 253 -1.36 -14.42 13.76
CA PRO A 253 -0.97 -13.08 14.19
C PRO A 253 0.54 -12.86 14.26
N THR A 254 0.97 -11.63 13.98
CA THR A 254 2.38 -11.24 13.99
C THR A 254 2.82 -10.78 15.39
N TYR A 255 3.94 -10.05 15.48
CA TYR A 255 4.47 -9.47 16.73
C TYR A 255 3.43 -8.63 17.50
N ASP A 256 2.45 -8.07 16.79
CA ASP A 256 1.37 -7.24 17.32
C ASP A 256 0.21 -8.08 17.91
N LYS A 257 0.28 -9.41 17.85
CA LYS A 257 -0.79 -10.35 18.28
C LYS A 257 -2.14 -10.18 17.56
N ARG A 258 -2.20 -9.31 16.54
CA ARG A 258 -3.33 -9.13 15.63
C ARG A 258 -3.02 -9.80 14.27
N PRO A 259 -4.01 -10.33 13.53
CA PRO A 259 -3.79 -10.86 12.19
C PRO A 259 -3.19 -9.80 11.26
N HIS A 260 -2.10 -10.12 10.56
CA HIS A 260 -1.44 -9.18 9.63
C HIS A 260 -2.41 -8.68 8.55
N PHE A 261 -3.27 -9.57 8.06
CA PHE A 261 -4.30 -9.23 7.09
C PHE A 261 -5.21 -8.10 7.59
N ASP A 262 -5.67 -8.18 8.84
CA ASP A 262 -6.58 -7.19 9.42
C ASP A 262 -5.87 -5.83 9.60
N LEU A 263 -4.55 -5.84 9.84
CA LEU A 263 -3.73 -4.63 9.89
C LEU A 263 -3.52 -3.99 8.51
N LEU A 264 -3.30 -4.79 7.46
CA LEU A 264 -3.24 -4.32 6.07
C LEU A 264 -4.59 -3.74 5.63
N ALA A 265 -5.66 -4.49 5.87
CA ALA A 265 -7.04 -4.09 5.57
C ALA A 265 -7.47 -2.90 6.43
N GLY A 266 -6.89 -2.68 7.61
CA GLY A 266 -7.31 -1.61 8.52
C GLY A 266 -8.68 -1.88 9.16
N SER A 267 -9.16 -3.13 9.12
CA SER A 267 -10.36 -3.64 9.77
C SER A 267 -10.30 -5.18 9.80
N ASP A 268 -11.07 -5.81 10.68
CA ASP A 268 -11.29 -7.27 10.65
C ASP A 268 -12.43 -7.69 9.71
N LYS A 269 -13.27 -6.74 9.30
CA LYS A 269 -14.45 -6.95 8.46
C LYS A 269 -14.10 -7.59 7.12
N MET A 270 -13.05 -7.11 6.44
CA MET A 270 -12.65 -7.67 5.14
C MET A 270 -12.32 -9.16 5.25
N ARG A 271 -11.57 -9.56 6.29
CA ARG A 271 -11.26 -10.97 6.55
C ARG A 271 -12.51 -11.78 6.82
N GLN A 272 -13.40 -11.27 7.69
CA GLN A 272 -14.66 -11.93 8.02
C GLN A 272 -15.54 -12.12 6.78
N TRP A 273 -15.70 -11.08 5.95
CA TRP A 273 -16.50 -11.15 4.73
C TRP A 273 -15.93 -12.11 3.69
N ILE A 274 -14.61 -12.19 3.54
CA ILE A 274 -13.97 -13.20 2.66
C ILE A 274 -14.24 -14.61 3.19
N MET A 275 -14.17 -14.83 4.51
CA MET A 275 -14.47 -16.12 5.12
C MET A 275 -15.94 -16.53 4.99
N ASP A 276 -16.84 -15.55 5.08
CA ASP A 276 -18.29 -15.72 4.89
C ASP A 276 -18.69 -15.79 3.41
N GLU A 277 -17.72 -15.74 2.50
CA GLU A 277 -17.89 -15.77 1.03
C GLU A 277 -18.86 -14.69 0.53
N LYS A 278 -18.86 -13.53 1.19
CA LYS A 278 -19.68 -12.38 0.82
C LYS A 278 -19.34 -11.92 -0.61
N PRO A 279 -20.33 -11.58 -1.45
CA PRO A 279 -20.07 -11.06 -2.80
C PRO A 279 -19.20 -9.80 -2.76
N VAL A 280 -18.24 -9.70 -3.68
CA VAL A 280 -17.27 -8.58 -3.73
C VAL A 280 -17.98 -7.24 -3.90
N ASP A 281 -19.02 -7.15 -4.74
CA ASP A 281 -19.81 -5.93 -4.93
C ASP A 281 -20.44 -5.42 -3.63
N GLU A 282 -20.88 -6.32 -2.75
CA GLU A 282 -21.41 -5.94 -1.44
C GLU A 282 -20.32 -5.48 -0.47
N ILE A 283 -19.10 -6.00 -0.59
CA ILE A 283 -17.94 -5.53 0.17
C ILE A 283 -17.58 -4.11 -0.27
N LEU A 284 -17.47 -3.87 -1.58
CA LEU A 284 -17.16 -2.56 -2.15
C LEU A 284 -18.25 -1.54 -1.81
N GLY A 285 -19.52 -1.93 -1.91
CA GLY A 285 -20.66 -1.08 -1.55
C GLY A 285 -20.66 -0.63 -0.10
N ALA A 286 -20.05 -1.40 0.81
CA ALA A 286 -19.93 -1.02 2.22
C ALA A 286 -18.94 0.14 2.46
N TRP A 287 -18.04 0.43 1.52
CA TRP A 287 -17.02 1.47 1.65
C TRP A 287 -17.42 2.82 1.06
N GLY A 288 -18.49 2.89 0.25
CA GLY A 288 -18.86 4.11 -0.48
C GLY A 288 -18.97 5.34 0.43
N GLY A 289 -19.71 5.22 1.53
CA GLY A 289 -19.94 6.35 2.44
C GLY A 289 -18.69 6.83 3.20
N GLU A 290 -17.69 5.98 3.43
CA GLU A 290 -16.42 6.42 4.04
C GLU A 290 -15.44 7.00 3.03
N CYS A 291 -15.41 6.49 1.79
CA CYS A 291 -14.66 7.09 0.70
C CYS A 291 -15.16 8.50 0.39
N GLU A 292 -16.48 8.72 0.33
CA GLU A 292 -17.07 10.06 0.13
C GLU A 292 -16.64 11.05 1.22
N ARG A 293 -16.67 10.64 2.49
CA ARG A 293 -16.20 11.48 3.61
C ARG A 293 -14.72 11.78 3.50
N TYR A 294 -13.91 10.80 3.13
CA TYR A 294 -12.48 10.98 2.92
C TYR A 294 -12.20 11.97 1.78
N LEU A 295 -12.87 11.85 0.64
CA LEU A 295 -12.70 12.75 -0.51
C LEU A 295 -12.95 14.21 -0.10
N VAL A 296 -14.05 14.48 0.62
CA VAL A 296 -14.35 15.83 1.13
C VAL A 296 -13.26 16.34 2.09
N GLU A 297 -12.71 15.47 2.94
CA GLU A 297 -11.64 15.85 3.86
C GLU A 297 -10.32 16.12 3.14
N ARG A 298 -10.02 15.30 2.12
CA ARG A 298 -8.81 15.35 1.30
C ARG A 298 -8.67 16.69 0.58
N GLU A 299 -9.76 17.28 0.09
CA GLU A 299 -9.78 18.59 -0.61
C GLU A 299 -9.07 19.71 0.16
N LYS A 300 -9.08 19.66 1.50
CA LYS A 300 -8.44 20.67 2.36
C LYS A 300 -6.92 20.62 2.32
N HIS A 301 -6.36 19.58 1.73
CA HIS A 301 -4.94 19.28 1.74
C HIS A 301 -4.31 19.28 0.35
N LEU A 302 -5.11 19.35 -0.70
CA LEU A 302 -4.61 19.26 -2.06
C LEU A 302 -3.71 20.44 -2.41
N LEU A 303 -2.60 20.14 -3.08
CA LEU A 303 -1.62 21.13 -3.53
C LEU A 303 -1.58 21.26 -5.05
N TYR A 304 -2.23 20.34 -5.75
CA TYR A 304 -2.16 20.18 -7.20
C TYR A 304 -3.54 20.03 -7.79
N ASP A 305 -3.69 20.50 -9.03
CA ASP A 305 -4.90 20.33 -9.85
C ASP A 305 -4.97 18.92 -10.46
#